data_AF-X1GZV0-F1
#
_entry.id   AF-X1GZV0-F1
#
_cell.length_a   1.000
_cell.length_b   1.000
_cell.length_c   1.000
_cell.angle_alpha   90.00
_cell.angle_beta   90.00
_cell.angle_gamma   90.00
#
_symmetry.space_group_name_H-M   'P 1'
#
loop_
_entity.id
_entity.type
_entity.pdbx_description
1 polymer ?
#
loop_
_entity_poly.entity_id
_entity_poly.type
_entity_poly.pdbx_seq_one_letter_code
_entity_poly.pdbx_strand_id
1 'polypeptide(L)'
;VNDAIVKIDYTNQLRKRGLSSREAIMEASRVRLRPILMTTVTTIFGLFPMSLGLGRGSELQQPLAISVIGGLILATFLTLILIPIAYELAETRKSLSKK
;
A
#
# COMPACT_ATOMS: atom_id res chain seq x y z
N VAL A 1 1.20 1.84 -6.74
CA VAL A 1 0.93 3.27 -7.08
C VAL A 1 -0.56 3.58 -6.94
N ASN A 2 -1.44 2.84 -7.60
CA ASN A 2 -2.89 3.05 -7.52
C ASN A 2 -3.40 3.06 -6.07
N ASP A 3 -3.03 2.07 -5.25
CA ASP A 3 -3.49 1.95 -3.86
C ASP A 3 -3.22 3.18 -3.00
N ALA A 4 -2.05 3.80 -3.19
CA ALA A 4 -1.65 5.00 -2.46
C ALA A 4 -2.49 6.21 -2.86
N ILE A 5 -2.69 6.41 -4.17
CA ILE A 5 -3.49 7.51 -4.71
C ILE A 5 -4.92 7.42 -4.18
N VAL A 6 -5.54 6.24 -4.27
CA VAL A 6 -6.94 6.11 -3.85
C VAL A 6 -7.10 6.15 -2.33
N LYS A 7 -6.08 5.77 -1.55
CA LYS A 7 -6.07 5.95 -0.10
C LYS A 7 -6.03 7.44 0.27
N ILE A 8 -5.16 8.22 -0.38
CA ILE A 8 -5.05 9.67 -0.16
C ILE A 8 -6.32 10.41 -0.59
N ASP A 9 -6.89 10.06 -1.74
CA ASP A 9 -8.14 10.66 -2.22
C ASP A 9 -9.29 10.44 -1.23
N TYR A 10 -9.42 9.20 -0.72
CA TYR A 10 -10.44 8.88 0.26
C TYR A 10 -10.22 9.61 1.60
N THR A 11 -8.98 9.73 2.07
CA THR A 11 -8.65 10.59 3.23
C THR A 11 -9.08 12.04 3.00
N ASN A 12 -8.82 12.60 1.81
CA ASN A 12 -9.21 13.98 1.48
C ASN A 12 -10.74 14.14 1.40
N GLN A 13 -11.47 13.16 0.88
CA GLN A 13 -12.93 13.15 0.91
C GLN A 13 -13.47 13.13 2.35
N LEU A 14 -12.90 12.31 3.23
CA LEU A 14 -13.28 12.24 4.64
C LEU A 14 -13.02 13.55 5.38
N ARG A 15 -11.90 14.22 5.09
CA ARG A 15 -11.64 15.57 5.62
C ARG A 15 -12.64 16.61 5.14
N LYS A 16 -13.08 16.56 3.88
CA LYS A 16 -14.15 17.45 3.37
C LYS A 16 -15.49 17.22 4.08
N ARG A 17 -15.70 16.03 4.67
CA ARG A 17 -16.87 15.69 5.49
C ARG A 17 -16.74 16.09 6.96
N GLY A 18 -15.67 16.79 7.34
CA GLY A 18 -15.48 17.36 8.68
C GLY A 18 -14.70 16.49 9.66
N LEU A 19 -14.20 15.32 9.24
CA LEU A 19 -13.35 14.47 10.10
C LEU A 19 -12.00 15.13 10.37
N SER A 20 -11.48 14.94 11.59
CA SER A 20 -10.09 15.26 11.87
C SER A 20 -9.19 14.39 11.00
N SER A 21 -8.03 14.87 10.61
CA SER A 21 -7.16 14.13 9.71
C SER A 21 -6.69 12.79 10.22
N ARG A 22 -6.48 12.67 11.53
CA ARG A 22 -6.09 11.42 12.15
C ARG A 22 -7.22 10.39 12.04
N GLU A 23 -8.46 10.81 12.26
CA GLU A 23 -9.63 9.95 12.07
C GLU A 23 -9.82 9.61 10.58
N ALA A 24 -9.69 10.59 9.69
CA ALA A 24 -9.83 10.41 8.25
C ALA A 24 -8.81 9.39 7.71
N ILE A 25 -7.56 9.43 8.16
CA ILE A 25 -6.54 8.50 7.66
C ILE A 25 -6.65 7.10 8.26
N MET A 26 -7.10 7.01 9.51
CA MET A 26 -7.37 5.73 10.16
C MET A 26 -8.54 5.02 9.46
N GLU A 27 -9.62 5.75 9.19
CA GLU A 27 -10.78 5.22 8.49
C GLU A 27 -10.41 4.84 7.04
N ALA A 28 -9.67 5.70 6.34
CA ALA A 28 -9.21 5.41 4.99
C ALA A 28 -8.31 4.19 4.92
N SER A 29 -7.42 4.02 5.91
CA SER A 29 -6.56 2.84 5.99
C SER A 29 -7.38 1.59 6.29
N ARG A 30 -8.39 1.65 7.15
CA ARG A 30 -9.25 0.51 7.50
C ARG A 30 -10.08 0.01 6.32
N VAL A 31 -10.69 0.91 5.54
CA VAL A 31 -11.49 0.57 4.36
C VAL A 31 -10.61 -0.02 3.24
N ARG A 32 -9.40 0.51 3.06
CA ARG A 32 -8.47 0.10 1.98
C ARG A 32 -7.66 -1.15 2.31
N LEU A 33 -7.47 -1.47 3.59
CA LEU A 33 -6.64 -2.59 4.03
C LEU A 33 -7.07 -3.91 3.38
N ARG A 34 -8.37 -4.20 3.38
CA ARG A 34 -8.93 -5.45 2.80
C ARG A 34 -8.63 -5.55 1.29
N PRO A 35 -8.98 -4.55 0.45
CA PRO A 35 -8.62 -4.55 -0.97
C PRO A 35 -7.12 -4.68 -1.24
N ILE A 36 -6.26 -3.94 -0.53
CA ILE A 36 -4.80 -3.97 -0.74
C ILE A 36 -4.23 -5.36 -0.43
N LEU A 37 -4.70 -5.97 0.66
CA LEU A 37 -4.29 -7.33 1.01
C LEU A 37 -4.80 -8.34 -0.01
N MET A 38 -6.04 -8.20 -0.49
CA MET A 38 -6.61 -9.09 -1.50
C MET A 38 -5.75 -9.11 -2.77
N THR A 39 -5.41 -7.96 -3.33
CA THR A 39 -4.59 -7.89 -4.57
C THR A 39 -3.18 -8.41 -4.36
N THR A 40 -2.57 -8.08 -3.21
CA THR A 40 -1.23 -8.57 -2.84
C THR A 40 -1.24 -10.10 -2.77
N VAL A 41 -2.18 -10.68 -2.03
CA VAL A 41 -2.30 -12.12 -1.84
C VAL A 41 -2.60 -12.83 -3.16
N THR A 42 -3.54 -12.33 -3.96
CA THR A 42 -3.85 -12.90 -5.28
C THR A 42 -2.62 -12.93 -6.18
N THR A 43 -1.81 -11.86 -6.19
CA THR A 43 -0.61 -11.79 -7.02
C THR A 43 0.47 -12.75 -6.53
N ILE A 44 0.68 -12.82 -5.22
CA ILE A 44 1.63 -13.76 -4.61
C ILE A 44 1.23 -15.20 -4.95
N PHE A 45 -0.04 -15.57 -4.79
CA PHE A 45 -0.51 -16.92 -5.15
C PHE A 45 -0.35 -17.23 -6.65
N GLY A 46 -0.59 -16.26 -7.53
CA GLY A 46 -0.38 -16.44 -8.97
C GLY A 46 1.09 -16.66 -9.34
N LEU A 47 2.01 -16.00 -8.64
CA LEU A 47 3.46 -16.13 -8.87
C LEU A 47 4.12 -17.24 -8.04
N PHE A 48 3.42 -17.77 -7.04
CA PHE A 48 3.92 -18.79 -6.13
C PHE A 48 4.49 -20.03 -6.85
N PRO A 49 3.77 -20.70 -7.78
CA PRO A 49 4.31 -21.86 -8.47
C PRO A 49 5.53 -21.52 -9.35
N MET A 50 5.54 -20.34 -9.97
CA MET A 50 6.66 -19.86 -10.78
C MET A 50 7.91 -19.60 -9.91
N SER A 51 7.71 -19.13 -8.68
CA SER A 51 8.80 -18.90 -7.71
C SER A 51 9.46 -20.20 -7.21
N LEU A 52 8.77 -21.35 -7.30
CA LEU A 52 9.33 -22.66 -6.95
C LEU A 52 10.27 -23.22 -8.03
N GLY A 53 10.29 -22.63 -9.24
CA GLY A 53 11.23 -23.02 -10.30
C GLY A 53 10.99 -24.43 -10.86
N LEU A 54 9.82 -25.03 -10.64
CA LEU A 54 9.51 -26.40 -11.06
C LEU A 54 9.25 -26.48 -12.58
N GLY A 55 10.30 -26.69 -13.37
CA GLY A 55 10.20 -26.91 -14.82
C GLY A 55 11.48 -26.59 -15.59
N ARG A 56 11.71 -27.25 -16.73
CA ARG A 56 12.85 -26.90 -17.61
C ARG A 56 12.61 -25.51 -18.21
N GLY A 57 13.60 -24.61 -18.09
CA GLY A 57 13.50 -23.22 -18.57
C GLY A 57 12.99 -22.21 -17.53
N SER A 58 12.83 -22.61 -16.26
CA SER A 58 12.41 -21.72 -15.16
C SER A 58 13.53 -20.81 -14.63
N GLU A 59 14.77 -21.01 -15.08
CA GLU A 59 15.98 -20.40 -14.54
C GLU A 59 15.98 -18.86 -14.59
N LEU A 60 15.35 -18.28 -15.62
CA LEU A 60 15.18 -16.83 -15.75
C LEU A 60 13.90 -16.31 -15.08
N GLN A 61 12.87 -17.15 -15.02
CA GLN A 61 11.53 -16.79 -14.56
C GLN A 61 11.43 -16.81 -13.02
N GLN A 62 12.12 -17.75 -12.38
CA GLN A 62 12.16 -17.90 -10.93
C GLN A 62 12.70 -16.64 -10.21
N PRO A 63 13.88 -16.09 -10.54
CA PRO A 63 14.39 -14.89 -9.86
C PRO A 63 13.52 -13.65 -10.11
N LEU A 64 12.87 -13.55 -11.28
CA LEU A 64 11.90 -12.49 -11.55
C LEU A 64 10.67 -12.62 -10.65
N ALA A 65 10.08 -13.80 -10.53
CA ALA A 65 8.93 -14.05 -9.66
C ALA A 65 9.24 -13.75 -8.19
N ILE A 66 10.40 -14.19 -7.70
CA ILE A 66 10.87 -13.92 -6.33
C ILE A 66 11.04 -12.40 -6.10
N SER A 67 11.66 -11.70 -7.04
CA SER A 67 11.87 -10.24 -6.94
C SER A 67 10.56 -9.47 -6.91
N VAL A 68 9.57 -9.87 -7.71
CA VAL A 68 8.23 -9.25 -7.72
C VAL A 68 7.49 -9.53 -6.41
N ILE A 69 7.51 -10.77 -5.91
CA ILE A 69 6.88 -11.12 -4.62
C ILE A 69 7.50 -10.29 -3.49
N GLY A 70 8.83 -10.22 -3.42
CA GLY A 70 9.53 -9.41 -2.42
C GLY A 70 9.18 -7.92 -2.54
N GLY A 71 9.16 -7.39 -3.77
CA GLY A 71 8.79 -6.00 -4.05
C GLY A 71 7.35 -5.68 -3.64
N LEU A 72 6.40 -6.60 -3.88
CA LEU A 72 5.00 -6.43 -3.49
C LEU A 72 4.82 -6.42 -1.97
N ILE A 73 5.48 -7.34 -1.25
CA ILE A 73 5.42 -7.36 0.22
C ILE A 73 5.94 -6.04 0.78
N LEU A 74 7.10 -5.58 0.29
CA LEU A 74 7.69 -4.31 0.72
C LEU A 74 6.77 -3.13 0.37
N ALA A 75 6.22 -3.08 -0.84
CA ALA A 75 5.34 -2.01 -1.29
C ALA A 75 4.03 -1.95 -0.48
N THR A 76 3.46 -3.10 -0.14
CA THR A 76 2.25 -3.18 0.70
C THR A 76 2.54 -2.70 2.12
N PHE A 77 3.66 -3.10 2.70
CA PHE A 77 4.09 -2.64 4.02
C PHE A 77 4.33 -1.11 4.03
N LEU A 78 5.05 -0.59 3.04
CA LEU A 78 5.26 0.85 2.86
C LEU A 78 3.93 1.57 2.68
N THR A 79 3.00 1.07 1.86
CA THR A 79 1.70 1.73 1.62
C THR A 79 0.86 1.81 2.90
N LEU A 80 0.90 0.78 3.75
CA LEU A 80 0.14 0.76 5.01
C LEU A 80 0.75 1.65 6.09
N ILE A 81 2.09 1.72 6.19
CA ILE A 81 2.79 2.43 7.27
C ILE A 81 3.30 3.82 6.85
N LEU A 82 3.93 3.92 5.67
CA LEU A 82 4.53 5.16 5.20
C LEU A 82 3.47 6.24 4.94
N ILE A 83 2.31 5.87 4.36
CA ILE A 83 1.27 6.85 4.04
C ILE A 83 0.67 7.52 5.29
N PRO A 84 0.25 6.81 6.37
CA PRO A 84 -0.24 7.48 7.56
C PRO A 84 0.83 8.36 8.20
N ILE A 85 2.08 7.89 8.29
CA ILE A 85 3.20 8.68 8.83
C ILE A 85 3.45 9.94 8.00
N ALA A 86 3.54 9.79 6.67
CA ALA A 86 3.79 10.91 5.76
C ALA A 86 2.66 11.96 5.81
N TYR A 87 1.43 11.51 5.99
CA TYR A 87 0.28 12.40 6.12
C TYR A 87 0.27 13.14 7.46
N GLU A 88 0.52 12.46 8.58
CA GLU A 88 0.65 13.10 9.89
C GLU A 88 1.80 14.12 9.90
N LEU A 89 2.93 13.79 9.26
CA LEU A 89 4.06 14.71 9.12
C LEU A 89 3.71 15.93 8.27
N ALA A 90 3.04 15.73 7.12
CA ALA A 90 2.59 16.80 6.24
C ALA A 90 1.59 17.74 6.94
N GLU A 91 0.74 17.18 7.80
CA GLU A 91 -0.19 17.98 8.59
C GLU A 91 0.48 18.73 9.72
N THR A 92 1.41 18.11 10.44
CA THR A 92 2.19 18.77 11.50
C THR A 92 2.95 19.97 10.92
N ARG A 93 3.54 19.83 9.73
CA ARG A 93 4.17 20.94 8.99
C ARG A 93 3.18 22.05 8.64
N LYS A 94 1.96 21.72 8.20
CA LYS A 94 0.90 22.71 7.91
C LYS A 94 0.42 23.44 9.17
N SER A 95 0.32 22.74 10.30
CA SER A 95 -0.03 23.33 11.59
C SER A 95 1.02 24.33 12.08
N LEU A 96 2.30 24.06 11.82
CA LEU A 96 3.41 24.94 12.21
C LEU A 96 3.54 26.17 11.31
N SER A 97 3.19 26.06 10.02
CA SER A 97 3.23 27.19 9.08
C SER A 97 2.05 28.17 9.22
N LYS A 98 1.01 27.81 10.00
CA LYS A 98 -0.18 28.63 10.22
C LYS A 98 -0.14 29.40 11.56
N LYS A 99 0.99 29.34 12.25
CA LYS A 99 1.28 30.04 13.51
C LYS A 99 2.29 31.14 13.24
#